data_AF-A0A9P4LJ46-F1
#
_entry.id   AF-A0A9P4LJ46-F1
#
_cell.length_a   1.000
_cell.length_b   1.000
_cell.length_c   1.000
_cell.angle_alpha   90.00
_cell.angle_beta   90.00
_cell.angle_gamma   90.00
#
_symmetry.space_group_name_H-M   'P 1'
#
loop_
_entity.id
_entity.type
_entity.pdbx_description
1 polymer ?
#
loop_
_entity_poly.entity_id
_entity_poly.type
_entity_poly.pdbx_seq_one_letter_code
_entity_poly.pdbx_strand_id
1 'polypeptide(L)'
;MRISDIATIAAVAGVAAAGPHGYLHRHAHRDARPDAVVYAPAAIETVLKYILDGHEISAEDVRQGIANGTLEWGSDGNLSSSAKAPVALPTPQPTPEQKPNPVDYKPKPDPKPSVSASPTQEPAATTSSQAAPKPSGSASHVDTSLKTADQLVDSNGYCASCDIEFPNNKIPCTQFPYGYGAMPIQQEGLGGWSGIQDPVYRGVDGFDNIRTTVSGTCKDGSCCTPGSFCSYGCPNPYLKNSFPKKQGRTGQTVGGLYCNDNGMLEMADGSIGKTMCGPDSRHMKVKVQNKLSKSVSICRTDYPGTESMTFPLTVGPGQTGFLANPDQNKYFFWSENPTSAHYYVNKQGVSESDACTWAKPGDDRGNWAPAIIGTSWDDINMNQGFSSLKQNELRKDVSLDYSITFTGDGVTSPCKYKKSSDQYCQADDCWSRKTDPDRGCTAGTKEGDTLLIVLSDD
;
A
#
# COMPACT_ATOMS: atom_id res chain seq x y z
N MET A 1 41.99 -17.35 -31.98
CA MET A 1 40.84 -17.40 -31.07
C MET A 1 41.31 -17.01 -29.67
N ARG A 2 40.63 -16.07 -29.03
CA ARG A 2 40.46 -16.06 -27.57
C ARG A 2 38.96 -16.19 -27.37
N ILE A 3 38.54 -17.17 -26.58
CA ILE A 3 37.17 -17.23 -26.07
C ILE A 3 37.18 -16.28 -24.87
N SER A 4 36.25 -15.34 -24.85
CA SER A 4 35.96 -14.50 -23.69
C SER A 4 34.68 -15.05 -23.10
N ASP A 5 34.78 -15.69 -21.94
CA ASP A 5 33.63 -16.29 -21.27
C ASP A 5 32.72 -15.17 -20.74
N ILE A 6 31.45 -15.19 -21.15
CA ILE A 6 30.46 -14.16 -20.80
C ILE A 6 29.82 -14.56 -19.47
N ALA A 7 30.34 -13.99 -18.38
CA ALA A 7 29.77 -14.12 -17.04
C ALA A 7 28.40 -13.44 -16.98
N THR A 8 27.44 -14.03 -16.25
CA THR A 8 26.04 -13.54 -16.25
C THR A 8 25.64 -13.00 -14.87
N ILE A 9 25.25 -11.72 -14.83
CA ILE A 9 24.74 -11.05 -13.63
C ILE A 9 23.22 -11.15 -13.58
N ALA A 10 22.69 -11.51 -12.41
CA ALA A 10 21.28 -11.40 -12.07
C ALA A 10 21.13 -10.60 -10.76
N ALA A 11 20.18 -9.66 -10.74
CA ALA A 11 19.76 -9.01 -9.49
C ALA A 11 18.52 -9.72 -8.94
N VAL A 12 18.46 -9.88 -7.62
CA VAL A 12 17.30 -10.45 -6.92
C VAL A 12 16.89 -9.50 -5.80
N ALA A 13 15.64 -9.05 -5.82
CA ALA A 13 15.04 -8.34 -4.71
C ALA A 13 14.70 -9.35 -3.60
N GLY A 14 15.37 -9.24 -2.46
CA GLY A 14 15.07 -10.02 -1.26
C GLY A 14 14.25 -9.18 -0.29
N VAL A 15 13.13 -9.73 0.20
CA VAL A 15 12.38 -9.13 1.32
C VAL A 15 12.96 -9.66 2.62
N ALA A 16 13.39 -8.76 3.52
CA ALA A 16 13.78 -9.14 4.87
C ALA A 16 12.54 -9.19 5.78
N ALA A 17 12.14 -10.40 6.19
CA ALA A 17 11.09 -10.56 7.18
C ALA A 17 11.64 -10.28 8.60
N ALA A 18 11.32 -9.11 9.16
CA ALA A 18 11.65 -8.77 10.53
C ALA A 18 10.87 -9.65 11.51
N GLY A 19 11.54 -10.64 12.10
CA GLY A 19 10.95 -11.51 13.12
C GLY A 19 10.71 -10.78 14.44
N PRO A 20 9.67 -11.15 15.23
CA PRO A 20 9.39 -10.51 16.50
C PRO A 20 10.50 -10.80 17.53
N HIS A 21 11.27 -9.78 17.90
CA HIS A 21 12.25 -9.87 18.97
C HIS A 21 11.54 -9.97 20.33
N GLY A 22 11.49 -11.19 20.89
CA GLY A 22 10.94 -11.44 22.22
C GLY A 22 11.80 -10.85 23.33
N TYR A 23 11.37 -9.73 23.91
CA TYR A 23 12.04 -9.09 25.05
C TYR A 23 11.84 -9.93 26.34
N LEU A 24 12.93 -10.47 26.89
CA LEU A 24 12.91 -11.11 28.21
C LEU A 24 12.82 -10.05 29.32
N HIS A 25 11.65 -9.93 29.95
CA HIS A 25 11.50 -9.10 31.15
C HIS A 25 12.11 -9.78 32.39
N ARG A 26 13.02 -9.08 33.06
CA ARG A 26 13.43 -9.39 34.45
C ARG A 26 12.53 -8.58 35.39
N HIS A 27 11.68 -9.27 36.15
CA HIS A 27 10.71 -8.60 37.03
C HIS A 27 11.37 -7.97 38.27
N ALA A 28 10.98 -6.74 38.57
CA ALA A 28 10.97 -6.15 39.91
C ALA A 28 9.63 -5.41 40.07
N HIS A 29 8.91 -5.63 41.17
CA HIS A 29 7.53 -5.14 41.32
C HIS A 29 7.46 -3.66 41.74
N ARG A 30 6.56 -2.89 41.10
CA ARG A 30 5.42 -2.26 41.81
C ARG A 30 4.40 -1.59 40.87
N ASP A 31 3.14 -1.65 41.32
CA ASP A 31 1.99 -0.78 41.09
C ASP A 31 1.54 -0.48 39.64
N ALA A 32 0.30 -0.88 39.32
CA ALA A 32 -0.19 -1.07 37.96
C ALA A 32 -0.59 0.22 37.19
N ARG A 33 -0.37 0.16 35.87
CA ARG A 33 -1.14 0.85 34.83
C ARG A 33 -1.45 -0.16 33.71
N PRO A 34 -2.50 0.01 32.90
CA PRO A 34 -2.70 -0.80 31.71
C PRO A 34 -1.69 -0.36 30.63
N ASP A 35 -0.71 -1.20 30.32
CA ASP A 35 0.30 -0.89 29.31
C ASP A 35 -0.29 -0.86 27.90
N ALA A 36 0.07 0.18 27.14
CA ALA A 36 -0.38 0.34 25.76
C ALA A 36 0.38 -0.62 24.83
N VAL A 37 -0.33 -1.56 24.22
CA VAL A 37 0.20 -2.39 23.14
C VAL A 37 0.37 -1.53 21.89
N VAL A 38 1.57 -0.98 21.69
CA VAL A 38 1.91 -0.22 20.49
C VAL A 38 2.07 -1.19 19.31
N TYR A 39 0.98 -1.42 18.58
CA TYR A 39 1.02 -2.16 17.31
C TYR A 39 1.61 -1.24 16.23
N ALA A 40 2.94 -1.24 16.13
CA ALA A 40 3.63 -0.59 15.01
C ALA A 40 3.45 -1.45 13.74
N PRO A 41 2.95 -0.89 12.61
CA PRO A 41 2.91 -1.64 11.36
C PRO A 41 4.34 -1.96 10.93
N ALA A 42 4.61 -3.24 10.64
CA ALA A 42 5.94 -3.70 10.28
C ALA A 42 6.44 -2.98 9.01
N ALA A 43 7.61 -2.35 9.09
CA ALA A 43 8.28 -1.81 7.92
C ALA A 43 8.82 -2.98 7.07
N ILE A 44 8.46 -3.02 5.80
CA ILE A 44 9.01 -3.98 4.84
C ILE A 44 10.33 -3.41 4.30
N GLU A 45 11.45 -4.01 4.68
CA GLU A 45 12.77 -3.60 4.18
C GLU A 45 13.12 -4.35 2.87
N THR A 46 13.23 -3.59 1.78
CA THR A 46 13.62 -4.10 0.46
C THR A 46 15.14 -4.18 0.36
N VAL A 47 15.69 -5.40 0.32
CA VAL A 47 17.14 -5.64 0.22
C VAL A 47 17.50 -6.04 -1.22
N LEU A 48 18.26 -5.19 -1.92
CA LEU A 48 18.86 -5.57 -3.21
C LEU A 48 20.02 -6.54 -2.99
N LYS A 49 19.99 -7.70 -3.66
CA LYS A 49 21.13 -8.61 -3.81
C LYS A 49 21.61 -8.67 -5.26
N TYR A 50 22.93 -8.70 -5.44
CA TYR A 50 23.61 -8.82 -6.72
C TYR A 50 24.28 -10.19 -6.81
N ILE A 51 24.03 -10.93 -7.89
CA ILE A 51 24.54 -12.28 -8.09
C ILE A 51 25.31 -12.33 -9.41
N LEU A 52 26.54 -12.83 -9.37
CA LEU A 52 27.42 -13.08 -10.51
C LEU A 52 27.75 -14.58 -10.52
N ASP A 53 27.47 -15.26 -11.63
CA ASP A 53 27.75 -16.70 -11.81
C ASP A 53 27.30 -17.57 -10.61
N GLY A 54 26.10 -17.28 -10.09
CA GLY A 54 25.47 -17.98 -8.96
C GLY A 54 25.98 -17.59 -7.56
N HIS A 55 26.95 -16.68 -7.45
CA HIS A 55 27.54 -16.22 -6.20
C HIS A 55 27.12 -14.79 -5.86
N GLU A 56 26.80 -14.52 -4.60
CA GLU A 56 26.49 -13.16 -4.14
C GLU A 56 27.76 -12.30 -4.10
N ILE A 57 27.73 -11.14 -4.76
CA ILE A 57 28.84 -10.17 -4.80
C ILE A 57 28.39 -8.84 -4.20
N SER A 58 29.31 -8.06 -3.62
CA SER A 58 28.91 -6.81 -2.99
C SER A 58 28.55 -5.73 -4.03
N ALA A 59 27.73 -4.77 -3.61
CA ALA A 59 27.40 -3.60 -4.45
C ALA A 59 28.65 -2.80 -4.85
N GLU A 60 29.73 -2.89 -4.08
CA GLU A 60 31.01 -2.25 -4.41
C GLU A 60 31.79 -3.03 -5.48
N ASP A 61 31.79 -4.37 -5.42
CA ASP A 61 32.42 -5.22 -6.44
C ASP A 61 31.70 -5.05 -7.80
N VAL A 62 30.36 -4.98 -7.79
CA VAL A 62 29.55 -4.61 -8.96
C VAL A 62 29.98 -3.25 -9.51
N ARG A 63 30.04 -2.24 -8.65
CA ARG A 63 30.38 -0.86 -9.04
C ARG A 63 31.80 -0.76 -9.61
N GLN A 64 32.78 -1.43 -9.01
CA GLN A 64 34.16 -1.45 -9.50
C GLN A 64 34.29 -2.25 -10.79
N GLY A 65 33.62 -3.40 -10.92
CA GLY A 65 33.61 -4.22 -12.13
C GLY A 65 32.99 -3.54 -13.34
N ILE A 66 31.92 -2.74 -13.13
CA ILE A 66 31.35 -1.90 -14.19
C ILE A 66 32.30 -0.74 -14.54
N ALA A 67 32.92 -0.11 -13.53
CA ALA A 67 33.81 1.04 -13.74
C ALA A 67 35.16 0.68 -14.38
N ASN A 68 35.66 -0.54 -14.19
CA ASN A 68 36.91 -1.04 -14.79
C ASN A 68 36.69 -1.88 -16.07
N GLY A 69 35.44 -2.20 -16.41
CA GLY A 69 35.06 -2.98 -17.60
C GLY A 69 35.26 -4.50 -17.47
N THR A 70 35.42 -5.05 -16.26
CA THR A 70 35.42 -6.51 -16.05
C THR A 70 34.04 -7.11 -15.84
N LEU A 71 33.02 -6.28 -15.61
CA LEU A 71 31.60 -6.67 -15.56
C LEU A 71 30.78 -5.80 -16.52
N GLU A 72 29.87 -6.42 -17.25
CA GLU A 72 28.80 -5.76 -17.99
C GLU A 72 27.44 -6.18 -17.42
N TRP A 73 26.41 -5.36 -17.63
CA TRP A 73 25.03 -5.81 -17.45
C TRP A 73 24.72 -6.91 -18.48
N GLY A 74 23.65 -7.70 -18.25
CA GLY A 74 23.22 -8.74 -19.20
C GLY A 74 23.06 -8.21 -20.62
N SER A 75 23.01 -9.10 -21.61
CA SER A 75 23.17 -8.78 -23.05
C SER A 75 22.07 -7.89 -23.70
N ASP A 76 21.13 -7.38 -22.90
CA ASP A 76 20.11 -6.38 -23.23
C ASP A 76 20.34 -5.02 -22.53
N GLY A 77 21.39 -4.88 -21.73
CA GLY A 77 21.71 -3.71 -20.90
C GLY A 77 20.80 -3.52 -19.68
N ASN A 78 20.00 -4.52 -19.31
CA ASN A 78 18.91 -4.39 -18.34
C ASN A 78 18.88 -5.51 -17.26
N LEU A 79 17.97 -5.36 -16.30
CA LEU A 79 17.81 -6.25 -15.15
C LEU A 79 16.83 -7.39 -15.49
N SER A 80 17.35 -8.56 -15.88
CA SER A 80 16.57 -9.77 -16.16
C SER A 80 16.64 -10.79 -15.01
N SER A 81 15.49 -11.21 -14.46
CA SER A 81 15.39 -12.16 -13.35
C SER A 81 15.27 -13.62 -13.82
N SER A 82 16.29 -14.45 -13.54
CA SER A 82 16.37 -15.84 -14.03
C SER A 82 16.10 -16.92 -12.96
N ALA A 83 14.83 -17.23 -12.78
CA ALA A 83 14.22 -18.56 -12.59
C ALA A 83 14.80 -19.66 -11.63
N LYS A 84 13.83 -20.38 -11.03
CA LYS A 84 13.89 -21.70 -10.33
C LYS A 84 14.30 -21.73 -8.85
N ALA A 85 13.53 -22.51 -8.09
CA ALA A 85 13.63 -22.67 -6.64
C ALA A 85 14.37 -23.96 -6.23
N PRO A 86 15.00 -24.00 -5.03
CA PRO A 86 15.52 -25.24 -4.42
C PRO A 86 14.41 -26.15 -3.87
N VAL A 87 14.79 -27.39 -3.54
CA VAL A 87 13.90 -28.44 -3.00
C VAL A 87 13.89 -28.43 -1.46
N ALA A 88 12.74 -28.74 -0.86
CA ALA A 88 12.59 -28.83 0.59
C ALA A 88 13.28 -30.06 1.22
N LEU A 89 13.72 -29.93 2.48
CA LEU A 89 14.28 -31.01 3.30
C LEU A 89 13.47 -31.20 4.59
N PRO A 90 13.43 -32.42 5.18
CA PRO A 90 12.46 -32.78 6.22
C PRO A 90 12.82 -32.37 7.66
N THR A 91 11.78 -32.41 8.50
CA THR A 91 11.69 -31.95 9.91
C THR A 91 12.41 -32.83 10.93
N PRO A 92 12.78 -32.28 12.11
CA PRO A 92 12.90 -33.02 13.38
C PRO A 92 11.57 -33.01 14.16
N GLN A 93 11.15 -34.15 14.73
CA GLN A 93 10.04 -34.23 15.69
C GLN A 93 10.49 -33.93 17.13
N PRO A 94 9.62 -33.34 17.97
CA PRO A 94 9.67 -33.50 19.43
C PRO A 94 8.98 -34.81 19.87
N THR A 95 9.67 -35.61 20.69
CA THR A 95 9.16 -36.83 21.36
C THR A 95 8.92 -36.58 22.88
N PRO A 96 8.25 -37.47 23.66
CA PRO A 96 7.10 -36.98 24.45
C PRO A 96 7.11 -37.27 25.97
N GLU A 97 6.05 -36.77 26.62
CA GLU A 97 5.43 -37.18 27.91
C GLU A 97 6.16 -36.99 29.26
N GLN A 98 5.44 -36.42 30.24
CA GLN A 98 4.84 -37.27 31.30
C GLN A 98 3.62 -36.66 32.04
N LYS A 99 2.48 -37.33 31.89
CA LYS A 99 1.40 -37.62 32.88
C LYS A 99 1.01 -36.62 33.99
N PRO A 100 -0.25 -36.15 33.97
CA PRO A 100 -1.08 -35.93 35.15
C PRO A 100 -2.19 -37.00 35.29
N ASN A 101 -2.51 -37.46 36.51
CA ASN A 101 -3.75 -38.17 36.88
C ASN A 101 -3.73 -38.63 38.36
N PRO A 102 -4.89 -39.01 38.96
CA PRO A 102 -6.29 -38.65 38.68
C PRO A 102 -6.87 -37.96 39.96
N VAL A 103 -8.13 -37.98 40.44
CA VAL A 103 -9.53 -38.42 40.15
C VAL A 103 -10.41 -37.47 41.03
N ASP A 104 -11.73 -37.32 40.93
CA ASP A 104 -12.81 -37.40 39.91
C ASP A 104 -14.03 -36.78 40.66
N TYR A 105 -14.81 -35.88 40.06
CA TYR A 105 -16.19 -35.65 40.55
C TYR A 105 -17.20 -35.50 39.40
N LYS A 106 -17.68 -36.66 38.96
CA LYS A 106 -18.90 -36.92 38.19
C LYS A 106 -20.20 -36.62 38.97
N PRO A 107 -21.41 -36.67 38.34
CA PRO A 107 -21.77 -36.30 36.94
C PRO A 107 -23.21 -35.72 36.76
N LYS A 108 -23.62 -35.54 35.47
CA LYS A 108 -24.98 -35.74 34.90
C LYS A 108 -26.09 -34.67 35.16
N PRO A 109 -27.20 -34.67 34.37
CA PRO A 109 -27.39 -35.17 32.98
C PRO A 109 -28.21 -34.26 32.03
N ASP A 110 -28.03 -34.43 30.71
CA ASP A 110 -29.03 -34.06 29.69
C ASP A 110 -30.24 -35.03 29.65
N PRO A 111 -31.32 -34.65 28.94
CA PRO A 111 -31.94 -35.64 28.03
C PRO A 111 -32.28 -35.09 26.62
N LYS A 112 -32.28 -36.03 25.66
CA LYS A 112 -32.63 -35.89 24.23
C LYS A 112 -33.80 -36.86 23.91
N PRO A 113 -34.16 -37.10 22.64
CA PRO A 113 -35.06 -36.35 21.75
C PRO A 113 -36.56 -36.79 21.85
N SER A 114 -37.43 -36.21 21.02
CA SER A 114 -38.65 -36.89 20.55
C SER A 114 -38.99 -36.48 19.10
N VAL A 115 -39.89 -37.24 18.43
CA VAL A 115 -40.22 -37.12 16.99
C VAL A 115 -41.70 -37.40 16.77
N SER A 116 -42.42 -36.58 15.99
CA SER A 116 -43.70 -36.97 15.37
C SER A 116 -44.25 -35.99 14.32
N ALA A 117 -44.79 -36.59 13.25
CA ALA A 117 -45.92 -36.19 12.39
C ALA A 117 -46.06 -34.77 11.79
N SER A 118 -46.34 -34.74 10.48
CA SER A 118 -46.94 -33.63 9.73
C SER A 118 -48.49 -33.69 9.80
N PRO A 119 -49.21 -32.62 9.44
CA PRO A 119 -49.85 -32.71 8.12
C PRO A 119 -49.81 -31.42 7.26
N THR A 120 -49.96 -31.65 5.95
CA THR A 120 -50.10 -30.73 4.81
C THR A 120 -51.09 -29.58 4.98
N GLN A 121 -50.71 -28.38 4.49
CA GLN A 121 -51.64 -27.49 3.76
C GLN A 121 -50.90 -26.50 2.82
N GLU A 122 -51.54 -26.20 1.69
CA GLU A 122 -51.05 -25.39 0.55
C GLU A 122 -52.29 -24.97 -0.29
N PRO A 123 -52.23 -23.96 -1.19
CA PRO A 123 -51.65 -22.63 -1.10
C PRO A 123 -52.73 -21.52 -0.93
N ALA A 124 -52.32 -20.27 -0.76
CA ALA A 124 -53.17 -19.10 -1.05
C ALA A 124 -52.32 -17.96 -1.66
N ALA A 125 -52.51 -17.70 -2.96
CA ALA A 125 -51.81 -16.61 -3.64
C ALA A 125 -52.49 -15.25 -3.39
N THR A 126 -51.69 -14.19 -3.23
CA THR A 126 -52.17 -12.79 -3.29
C THR A 126 -51.29 -11.98 -4.23
N THR A 127 -51.82 -11.68 -5.40
CA THR A 127 -51.19 -10.80 -6.39
C THR A 127 -51.28 -9.34 -5.93
N SER A 128 -50.13 -8.65 -5.87
CA SER A 128 -50.08 -7.19 -5.77
C SER A 128 -49.23 -6.64 -6.91
N SER A 129 -49.89 -5.98 -7.85
CA SER A 129 -49.27 -5.43 -9.06
C SER A 129 -48.66 -4.05 -8.79
N GLN A 130 -47.37 -3.99 -8.45
CA GLN A 130 -46.61 -2.74 -8.57
C GLN A 130 -46.18 -2.53 -10.02
N ALA A 131 -46.36 -1.31 -10.52
CA ALA A 131 -46.02 -0.96 -11.90
C ALA A 131 -44.50 -0.89 -12.09
N ALA A 132 -44.01 -1.46 -13.19
CA ALA A 132 -42.59 -1.39 -13.52
C ALA A 132 -42.14 0.06 -13.79
N PRO A 133 -41.03 0.54 -13.20
CA PRO A 133 -40.47 1.84 -13.54
C PRO A 133 -40.00 1.84 -15.00
N LYS A 134 -40.49 2.81 -15.76
CA LYS A 134 -40.14 3.02 -17.17
C LYS A 134 -38.64 3.33 -17.28
N PRO A 135 -37.87 2.69 -18.17
CA PRO A 135 -36.43 2.93 -18.27
C PRO A 135 -36.16 4.37 -18.74
N SER A 136 -35.60 5.15 -17.82
CA SER A 136 -35.04 6.49 -18.04
C SER A 136 -33.59 6.46 -17.56
N GLY A 137 -32.60 6.87 -18.35
CA GLY A 137 -32.65 7.37 -19.72
C GLY A 137 -31.39 7.03 -20.49
N SER A 138 -31.01 7.88 -21.45
CA SER A 138 -29.78 7.76 -22.23
C SER A 138 -28.57 7.53 -21.34
N ALA A 139 -27.62 6.69 -21.79
CA ALA A 139 -26.31 6.61 -21.16
C ALA A 139 -25.64 7.98 -21.23
N SER A 140 -25.44 8.61 -20.07
CA SER A 140 -24.69 9.86 -19.95
C SER A 140 -23.30 9.65 -20.54
N HIS A 141 -22.90 10.52 -21.48
CA HIS A 141 -21.56 10.44 -22.06
C HIS A 141 -20.52 10.64 -20.95
N VAL A 142 -19.71 9.62 -20.69
CA VAL A 142 -18.64 9.73 -19.69
C VAL A 142 -17.64 10.79 -20.16
N ASP A 143 -17.25 11.68 -19.25
CA ASP A 143 -16.26 12.71 -19.52
C ASP A 143 -14.86 12.09 -19.48
N THR A 144 -14.35 11.75 -20.67
CA THR A 144 -13.02 11.14 -20.87
C THR A 144 -11.91 12.19 -21.04
N SER A 145 -12.14 13.45 -20.67
CA SER A 145 -11.08 14.46 -20.65
C SER A 145 -9.99 14.12 -19.62
N LEU A 146 -8.76 14.50 -19.93
CA LEU A 146 -7.64 14.37 -18.99
C LEU A 146 -7.81 15.37 -17.84
N LYS A 147 -7.70 14.88 -16.61
CA LYS A 147 -7.80 15.67 -15.38
C LYS A 147 -6.63 15.36 -14.45
N THR A 148 -6.11 16.39 -13.80
CA THR A 148 -5.10 16.27 -12.74
C THR A 148 -5.75 15.85 -11.41
N ALA A 149 -4.93 15.53 -10.41
CA ALA A 149 -5.39 15.05 -9.09
C ALA A 149 -6.43 15.99 -8.45
N ASP A 150 -6.16 17.30 -8.48
CA ASP A 150 -6.99 18.39 -7.96
C ASP A 150 -8.26 18.66 -8.78
N GLN A 151 -8.31 18.20 -10.04
CA GLN A 151 -9.47 18.35 -10.93
C GLN A 151 -10.46 17.17 -10.85
N LEU A 152 -10.07 16.08 -10.19
CA LEU A 152 -10.91 14.89 -10.00
C LEU A 152 -11.73 14.91 -8.70
N VAL A 153 -11.37 15.77 -7.72
CA VAL A 153 -12.07 15.90 -6.43
C VAL A 153 -12.55 17.32 -6.18
N ASP A 154 -13.71 17.45 -5.53
CA ASP A 154 -14.22 18.75 -5.07
C ASP A 154 -13.56 19.23 -3.75
N SER A 155 -13.95 20.40 -3.26
CA SER A 155 -13.48 20.97 -1.99
C SER A 155 -13.81 20.14 -0.74
N ASN A 156 -14.67 19.13 -0.86
CA ASN A 156 -15.06 18.20 0.20
C ASN A 156 -14.32 16.86 0.11
N GLY A 157 -13.53 16.64 -0.95
CA GLY A 157 -12.84 15.39 -1.24
C GLY A 157 -13.68 14.38 -2.03
N TYR A 158 -14.79 14.79 -2.66
CA TYR A 158 -15.68 13.92 -3.42
C TYR A 158 -15.30 13.84 -4.91
N CYS A 159 -15.21 12.63 -5.47
CA CYS A 159 -14.86 12.36 -6.86
C CYS A 159 -16.07 11.77 -7.61
N ALA A 160 -16.81 12.61 -8.36
CA ALA A 160 -18.01 12.17 -9.09
C ALA A 160 -17.73 11.10 -10.17
N SER A 161 -16.55 11.14 -10.80
CA SER A 161 -16.12 10.10 -11.76
C SER A 161 -15.76 8.76 -11.11
N CYS A 162 -15.47 8.75 -9.81
CA CYS A 162 -15.10 7.54 -9.08
C CYS A 162 -16.33 6.68 -8.71
N ASP A 163 -17.55 7.23 -8.77
CA ASP A 163 -18.81 6.50 -8.52
C ASP A 163 -19.29 5.70 -9.76
N ILE A 164 -18.60 5.81 -10.90
CA ILE A 164 -19.01 5.16 -12.16
C ILE A 164 -18.46 3.72 -12.22
N GLU A 165 -19.35 2.73 -12.38
CA GLU A 165 -18.95 1.30 -12.54
C GLU A 165 -18.00 1.13 -13.74
N PHE A 166 -16.91 0.40 -13.57
CA PHE A 166 -15.90 0.23 -14.61
C PHE A 166 -16.41 -0.66 -15.76
N PRO A 167 -16.29 -0.23 -17.02
CA PRO A 167 -16.82 -0.96 -18.17
C PRO A 167 -15.86 -2.09 -18.60
N ASN A 168 -15.85 -3.17 -17.80
CA ASN A 168 -15.12 -4.41 -18.09
C ASN A 168 -15.33 -4.83 -19.56
N ASN A 169 -14.24 -5.20 -20.24
CA ASN A 169 -14.26 -5.62 -21.65
C ASN A 169 -14.81 -4.55 -22.62
N LYS A 170 -14.55 -3.26 -22.37
CA LYS A 170 -14.88 -2.14 -23.31
C LYS A 170 -13.73 -1.21 -23.65
N ILE A 171 -12.71 -1.07 -22.80
CA ILE A 171 -11.54 -0.22 -23.04
C ILE A 171 -10.35 -1.11 -23.44
N PRO A 172 -9.66 -0.87 -24.56
CA PRO A 172 -8.43 -1.60 -24.91
C PRO A 172 -7.30 -1.33 -23.90
N CYS A 173 -6.44 -2.30 -23.66
CA CYS A 173 -5.36 -2.16 -22.67
C CYS A 173 -4.37 -1.02 -22.98
N THR A 174 -4.16 -0.72 -24.26
CA THR A 174 -3.31 0.38 -24.73
C THR A 174 -3.93 1.77 -24.51
N GLN A 175 -5.16 1.86 -23.97
CA GLN A 175 -5.85 3.11 -23.68
C GLN A 175 -6.02 3.31 -22.17
N PHE A 176 -5.50 4.42 -21.64
CA PHE A 176 -5.73 4.79 -20.24
C PHE A 176 -7.22 5.14 -19.99
N PRO A 177 -7.85 4.63 -18.92
CA PRO A 177 -9.30 4.69 -18.70
C PRO A 177 -9.77 6.01 -18.06
N TYR A 178 -9.59 7.13 -18.76
CA TYR A 178 -10.12 8.43 -18.35
C TYR A 178 -11.64 8.40 -18.09
N GLY A 179 -12.09 9.19 -17.12
CA GLY A 179 -13.51 9.36 -16.79
C GLY A 179 -14.07 8.41 -15.72
N TYR A 180 -13.31 7.39 -15.29
CA TYR A 180 -13.72 6.40 -14.26
C TYR A 180 -13.02 6.63 -12.90
N GLY A 181 -12.61 7.86 -12.62
CA GLY A 181 -11.84 8.23 -11.42
C GLY A 181 -10.33 7.98 -11.54
N ALA A 182 -9.89 7.30 -12.60
CA ALA A 182 -8.47 7.02 -12.86
C ALA A 182 -7.66 8.32 -13.02
N MET A 183 -6.69 8.50 -12.14
CA MET A 183 -5.75 9.62 -12.11
C MET A 183 -4.46 9.24 -12.88
N PRO A 184 -4.10 9.96 -13.97
CA PRO A 184 -2.96 9.61 -14.80
C PRO A 184 -1.63 10.02 -14.13
N ILE A 185 -0.72 9.06 -13.99
CA ILE A 185 0.64 9.30 -13.51
C ILE A 185 1.56 9.52 -14.71
N GLN A 186 1.73 10.79 -15.12
CA GLN A 186 2.46 11.12 -16.35
C GLN A 186 3.98 11.01 -16.21
N GLN A 187 4.53 11.30 -15.03
CA GLN A 187 5.97 11.34 -14.77
C GLN A 187 6.66 9.98 -14.93
N GLU A 188 5.94 8.87 -14.66
CA GLU A 188 6.42 7.51 -14.89
C GLU A 188 6.55 7.16 -16.38
N GLY A 189 5.96 7.94 -17.29
CA GLY A 189 6.13 7.76 -18.73
C GLY A 189 5.59 6.43 -19.28
N LEU A 190 4.63 5.81 -18.58
CA LEU A 190 3.93 4.58 -18.95
C LEU A 190 2.52 4.87 -19.51
N GLY A 191 2.33 5.98 -20.24
CA GLY A 191 1.03 6.35 -20.81
C GLY A 191 -0.06 6.75 -19.80
N GLY A 192 0.34 7.09 -18.56
CA GLY A 192 -0.58 7.43 -17.45
C GLY A 192 -0.74 6.31 -16.42
N TRP A 193 -0.32 5.08 -16.73
CA TRP A 193 -0.20 4.02 -15.73
C TRP A 193 0.89 4.37 -14.70
N SER A 194 0.68 4.05 -13.43
CA SER A 194 1.66 4.27 -12.34
C SER A 194 2.71 3.16 -12.25
N GLY A 195 2.46 2.05 -12.95
CA GLY A 195 3.28 0.85 -12.93
C GLY A 195 2.57 -0.28 -13.66
N ILE A 196 3.31 -1.19 -14.27
CA ILE A 196 2.73 -2.33 -15.02
C ILE A 196 3.49 -3.59 -14.65
N GLN A 197 2.77 -4.60 -14.19
CA GLN A 197 3.30 -5.85 -13.65
C GLN A 197 2.81 -7.03 -14.49
N ASP A 198 3.74 -7.84 -15.00
CA ASP A 198 3.46 -9.06 -15.75
C ASP A 198 4.00 -10.29 -14.99
N PRO A 199 3.13 -10.97 -14.20
CA PRO A 199 3.45 -12.27 -13.62
C PRO A 199 3.71 -13.35 -14.67
N VAL A 200 4.96 -13.77 -14.84
CA VAL A 200 5.28 -14.90 -15.74
C VAL A 200 4.78 -16.23 -15.15
N TYR A 201 4.70 -16.35 -13.82
CA TYR A 201 4.04 -17.46 -13.13
C TYR A 201 2.69 -17.04 -12.53
N ARG A 202 1.67 -17.89 -12.73
CA ARG A 202 0.26 -17.62 -12.39
C ARG A 202 -0.38 -18.85 -11.73
N GLY A 203 0.13 -19.21 -10.55
CA GLY A 203 -0.32 -20.39 -9.80
C GLY A 203 -1.68 -20.21 -9.13
N VAL A 204 -2.14 -21.28 -8.46
CA VAL A 204 -3.27 -21.21 -7.51
C VAL A 204 -2.84 -20.61 -6.17
N ASP A 205 -1.55 -20.74 -5.84
CA ASP A 205 -0.86 -20.27 -4.64
C ASP A 205 -0.32 -18.83 -4.76
N GLY A 206 -0.33 -18.23 -5.96
CA GLY A 206 -0.05 -16.81 -6.16
C GLY A 206 0.65 -16.50 -7.49
N PHE A 207 1.22 -15.30 -7.57
CA PHE A 207 2.01 -14.81 -8.69
C PHE A 207 3.51 -14.94 -8.41
N ASP A 208 4.33 -15.14 -9.44
CA ASP A 208 5.79 -15.21 -9.32
C ASP A 208 6.50 -14.76 -10.61
N ASN A 209 7.81 -14.51 -10.52
CA ASN A 209 8.64 -13.97 -11.60
C ASN A 209 7.94 -12.77 -12.29
N ILE A 210 7.57 -11.78 -11.48
CA ILE A 210 6.75 -10.64 -11.88
C ILE A 210 7.65 -9.59 -12.53
N ARG A 211 7.59 -9.50 -13.86
CA ARG A 211 8.30 -8.48 -14.63
C ARG A 211 7.58 -7.15 -14.48
N THR A 212 8.27 -6.13 -13.96
CA THR A 212 7.74 -4.76 -13.91
C THR A 212 8.27 -3.96 -15.10
N THR A 213 7.40 -3.20 -15.78
CA THR A 213 7.81 -2.34 -16.89
C THR A 213 8.61 -1.14 -16.36
N VAL A 214 9.79 -0.88 -16.94
CA VAL A 214 10.65 0.24 -16.55
C VAL A 214 10.02 1.58 -16.95
N SER A 215 10.01 2.54 -16.03
CA SER A 215 9.50 3.90 -16.24
C SER A 215 10.10 4.56 -17.49
N GLY A 216 9.26 5.25 -18.27
CA GLY A 216 9.64 5.94 -19.51
C GLY A 216 9.59 5.10 -20.79
N THR A 217 9.43 3.77 -20.69
CA THR A 217 9.48 2.83 -21.84
C THR A 217 8.38 3.04 -22.88
N CYS A 218 7.21 3.57 -22.49
CA CYS A 218 5.98 3.46 -23.28
C CYS A 218 5.01 4.62 -23.00
N LYS A 219 5.38 5.82 -23.48
CA LYS A 219 4.65 7.08 -23.23
C LYS A 219 3.24 7.12 -23.83
N ASP A 220 2.90 6.16 -24.68
CA ASP A 220 1.60 5.96 -25.33
C ASP A 220 0.71 4.92 -24.61
N GLY A 221 1.22 4.23 -23.59
CA GLY A 221 0.50 3.17 -22.85
C GLY A 221 0.55 1.79 -23.50
N SER A 222 1.26 1.63 -24.62
CA SER A 222 1.35 0.38 -25.42
C SER A 222 1.87 -0.84 -24.65
N CYS A 223 2.59 -0.62 -23.55
CA CYS A 223 3.15 -1.63 -22.66
C CYS A 223 2.13 -2.33 -21.73
N CYS A 224 0.89 -1.84 -21.63
CA CYS A 224 -0.16 -2.58 -20.96
C CYS A 224 -0.65 -3.71 -21.89
N THR A 225 0.06 -4.84 -21.87
CA THR A 225 -0.15 -5.99 -22.78
C THR A 225 -0.95 -7.12 -22.10
N PRO A 226 -1.61 -8.02 -22.87
CA PRO A 226 -2.34 -9.17 -22.33
C PRO A 226 -1.58 -9.94 -21.24
N GLY A 227 -2.29 -10.28 -20.16
CA GLY A 227 -1.73 -10.82 -18.93
C GLY A 227 -1.27 -9.77 -17.91
N SER A 228 -1.00 -8.53 -18.30
CA SER A 228 -0.44 -7.54 -17.35
C SER A 228 -1.49 -7.01 -16.38
N PHE A 229 -1.07 -6.68 -15.16
CA PHE A 229 -1.79 -5.80 -14.26
C PHE A 229 -1.27 -4.38 -14.44
N CYS A 230 -2.14 -3.47 -14.87
CA CYS A 230 -1.81 -2.10 -15.23
C CYS A 230 -2.33 -1.16 -14.14
N SER A 231 -1.41 -0.67 -13.33
CA SER A 231 -1.67 0.09 -12.12
C SER A 231 -1.94 1.56 -12.43
N TYR A 232 -2.84 2.17 -11.66
CA TYR A 232 -3.36 3.53 -11.89
C TYR A 232 -3.58 4.27 -10.57
N GLY A 233 -3.51 5.60 -10.61
CA GLY A 233 -3.83 6.44 -9.47
C GLY A 233 -5.33 6.58 -9.22
N CYS A 234 -5.67 6.79 -7.96
CA CYS A 234 -6.96 7.36 -7.56
C CYS A 234 -6.66 8.67 -6.79
N PRO A 235 -7.43 9.75 -7.03
CA PRO A 235 -7.20 11.03 -6.36
C PRO A 235 -7.47 10.89 -4.87
N ASN A 236 -6.63 11.48 -4.00
CA ASN A 236 -6.90 11.42 -2.56
C ASN A 236 -8.21 12.17 -2.23
N PRO A 237 -9.11 11.59 -1.38
CA PRO A 237 -8.88 10.46 -0.49
C PRO A 237 -9.25 9.07 -1.07
N TYR A 238 -9.54 8.92 -2.35
CA TYR A 238 -9.96 7.62 -2.91
C TYR A 238 -8.80 6.61 -3.01
N LEU A 239 -9.15 5.34 -2.80
CA LEU A 239 -8.29 4.16 -2.85
C LEU A 239 -8.57 3.33 -4.12
N LYS A 240 -7.67 2.40 -4.46
CA LYS A 240 -7.73 1.60 -5.69
C LYS A 240 -8.49 0.29 -5.44
N ASN A 241 -9.64 0.10 -6.07
CA ASN A 241 -10.46 -1.10 -5.90
C ASN A 241 -10.05 -2.28 -6.78
N SER A 242 -9.29 -2.04 -7.86
CA SER A 242 -8.83 -3.13 -8.73
C SER A 242 -7.46 -3.66 -8.29
N PHE A 243 -7.49 -4.85 -7.72
CA PHE A 243 -6.34 -5.73 -7.53
C PHE A 243 -6.84 -7.18 -7.38
N PRO A 244 -6.03 -8.19 -7.73
CA PRO A 244 -6.39 -9.59 -7.51
C PRO A 244 -6.21 -9.99 -6.03
N LYS A 245 -7.11 -10.83 -5.49
CA LYS A 245 -6.91 -11.50 -4.18
C LYS A 245 -5.64 -12.34 -4.09
N LYS A 246 -5.18 -12.91 -5.22
CA LYS A 246 -3.88 -13.57 -5.30
C LYS A 246 -2.78 -12.52 -5.42
N GLN A 247 -1.75 -12.62 -4.59
CA GLN A 247 -0.61 -11.69 -4.55
C GLN A 247 0.69 -12.46 -4.87
N GLY A 248 1.85 -11.81 -4.74
CA GLY A 248 3.17 -12.41 -5.01
C GLY A 248 3.57 -13.46 -3.96
N ARG A 249 4.02 -14.63 -4.43
CA ARG A 249 4.39 -15.79 -3.59
C ARG A 249 5.62 -15.54 -2.70
N THR A 250 6.41 -14.52 -3.02
CA THR A 250 7.59 -14.10 -2.25
C THR A 250 7.44 -12.68 -1.69
N GLY A 251 6.19 -12.24 -1.47
CA GLY A 251 5.85 -11.04 -0.71
C GLY A 251 5.48 -9.81 -1.55
N GLN A 252 5.67 -9.84 -2.87
CA GLN A 252 5.32 -8.72 -3.75
C GLN A 252 3.80 -8.46 -3.75
N THR A 253 3.37 -7.21 -3.81
CA THR A 253 1.99 -6.92 -4.20
C THR A 253 1.78 -6.89 -5.70
N VAL A 254 0.52 -7.06 -6.11
CA VAL A 254 0.05 -6.98 -7.49
C VAL A 254 -1.26 -6.19 -7.50
N GLY A 255 -1.40 -5.21 -8.38
CA GLY A 255 -2.61 -4.38 -8.44
C GLY A 255 -2.72 -3.55 -9.72
N GLY A 256 -3.91 -2.97 -9.92
CA GLY A 256 -4.28 -2.35 -11.19
C GLY A 256 -5.43 -3.07 -11.89
N LEU A 257 -5.80 -2.59 -13.08
CA LEU A 257 -6.71 -3.31 -13.98
C LEU A 257 -5.98 -4.51 -14.58
N TYR A 258 -6.68 -5.61 -14.81
CA TYR A 258 -6.14 -6.72 -15.57
C TYR A 258 -6.33 -6.44 -17.07
N CYS A 259 -5.27 -6.61 -17.85
CA CYS A 259 -5.35 -6.70 -19.29
C CYS A 259 -5.59 -8.17 -19.67
N ASN A 260 -6.78 -8.49 -20.17
CA ASN A 260 -7.13 -9.87 -20.49
C ASN A 260 -6.61 -10.30 -21.88
N ASP A 261 -6.77 -11.60 -22.16
CA ASP A 261 -6.23 -12.27 -23.35
C ASP A 261 -6.78 -11.70 -24.68
N ASN A 262 -7.90 -10.96 -24.64
CA ASN A 262 -8.47 -10.27 -25.80
C ASN A 262 -7.90 -8.85 -26.01
N GLY A 263 -6.94 -8.41 -25.17
CA GLY A 263 -6.40 -7.05 -25.21
C GLY A 263 -7.34 -5.98 -24.62
N MET A 264 -8.26 -6.38 -23.74
CA MET A 264 -9.24 -5.50 -23.10
C MET A 264 -9.03 -5.41 -21.59
N LEU A 265 -9.32 -4.23 -21.02
CA LEU A 265 -9.24 -3.97 -19.59
C LEU A 265 -10.46 -4.53 -18.82
N GLU A 266 -10.19 -5.07 -17.63
CA GLU A 266 -11.19 -5.45 -16.63
C GLU A 266 -10.68 -5.27 -15.20
N MET A 267 -11.60 -5.16 -14.24
CA MET A 267 -11.30 -5.20 -12.81
C MET A 267 -10.65 -6.56 -12.48
N ALA A 268 -9.50 -6.53 -11.82
CA ALA A 268 -8.61 -7.69 -11.67
C ALA A 268 -9.28 -8.94 -11.06
N ASP A 269 -10.14 -8.77 -10.06
CA ASP A 269 -11.19 -9.73 -9.70
C ASP A 269 -12.52 -9.08 -9.25
N GLY A 270 -12.57 -7.73 -9.16
CA GLY A 270 -13.74 -6.96 -8.74
C GLY A 270 -14.19 -7.20 -7.30
N SER A 271 -13.35 -7.81 -6.46
CA SER A 271 -13.82 -8.43 -5.22
C SER A 271 -14.12 -7.48 -4.05
N ILE A 272 -13.59 -6.25 -4.06
CA ILE A 272 -13.94 -5.19 -3.10
C ILE A 272 -14.77 -4.05 -3.72
N GLY A 273 -15.02 -4.07 -5.03
CA GLY A 273 -15.77 -3.02 -5.70
C GLY A 273 -15.84 -3.16 -7.23
N LYS A 274 -16.80 -2.45 -7.83
CA LYS A 274 -17.00 -2.39 -9.28
C LYS A 274 -16.47 -1.10 -9.94
N THR A 275 -16.33 -0.03 -9.16
CA THR A 275 -15.70 1.21 -9.61
C THR A 275 -14.18 1.05 -9.52
N MET A 276 -13.40 1.77 -10.34
CA MET A 276 -11.93 1.73 -10.22
C MET A 276 -11.44 2.29 -8.89
N CYS A 277 -12.04 3.41 -8.46
CA CYS A 277 -11.65 4.12 -7.25
C CYS A 277 -12.78 4.05 -6.22
N GLY A 278 -12.46 3.59 -5.00
CA GLY A 278 -13.38 3.55 -3.87
C GLY A 278 -13.12 4.71 -2.91
N PRO A 279 -14.15 5.26 -2.23
CA PRO A 279 -13.93 6.18 -1.12
C PRO A 279 -13.20 5.46 0.01
N ASP A 280 -12.53 6.22 0.86
CA ASP A 280 -11.86 5.71 2.04
C ASP A 280 -12.83 5.55 3.24
N SER A 281 -12.27 5.34 4.43
CA SER A 281 -13.03 5.16 5.66
C SER A 281 -13.97 6.33 5.90
N ARG A 282 -15.25 6.01 6.11
CA ARG A 282 -16.25 7.00 6.52
C ARG A 282 -16.14 7.36 8.01
N HIS A 283 -15.26 6.69 8.75
CA HIS A 283 -15.17 6.75 10.20
C HIS A 283 -14.09 7.74 10.70
N MET A 284 -13.01 7.99 9.95
CA MET A 284 -12.04 9.09 10.21
C MET A 284 -11.66 9.76 8.90
N LYS A 285 -11.65 11.10 8.90
CA LYS A 285 -11.07 11.90 7.80
C LYS A 285 -9.68 12.38 8.15
N VAL A 286 -8.75 12.34 7.19
CA VAL A 286 -7.41 12.91 7.34
C VAL A 286 -7.22 14.07 6.38
N LYS A 287 -7.00 15.27 6.93
CA LYS A 287 -6.73 16.50 6.18
C LYS A 287 -5.30 16.96 6.39
N VAL A 288 -4.66 17.46 5.33
CA VAL A 288 -3.40 18.21 5.42
C VAL A 288 -3.71 19.69 5.25
N GLN A 289 -3.11 20.55 6.07
CA GLN A 289 -3.09 22.01 5.89
C GLN A 289 -1.66 22.49 5.79
N ASN A 290 -1.31 23.11 4.67
CA ASN A 290 0.00 23.70 4.47
C ASN A 290 0.01 25.18 4.87
N LYS A 291 0.78 25.55 5.92
CA LYS A 291 0.98 26.94 6.35
C LYS A 291 2.33 27.52 5.91
N LEU A 292 3.10 26.78 5.12
CA LEU A 292 4.41 27.17 4.61
C LEU A 292 4.29 28.14 3.43
N SER A 293 5.41 28.78 3.09
CA SER A 293 5.52 29.67 1.92
C SER A 293 5.67 28.94 0.58
N LYS A 294 5.84 27.62 0.59
CA LYS A 294 6.01 26.76 -0.59
C LYS A 294 5.02 25.60 -0.60
N SER A 295 4.84 24.97 -1.75
CA SER A 295 4.10 23.70 -1.88
C SER A 295 4.83 22.54 -1.20
N VAL A 296 4.08 21.51 -0.80
CA VAL A 296 4.60 20.23 -0.32
C VAL A 296 3.88 19.10 -1.08
N SER A 297 4.66 18.15 -1.60
CA SER A 297 4.16 16.95 -2.27
C SER A 297 4.31 15.74 -1.35
N ILE A 298 3.17 15.17 -0.96
CA ILE A 298 3.06 13.97 -0.10
C ILE A 298 2.58 12.83 -1.00
N CYS A 299 3.40 11.80 -1.18
CA CYS A 299 3.17 10.80 -2.23
C CYS A 299 2.82 9.43 -1.62
N ARG A 300 1.62 8.93 -1.91
CA ARG A 300 1.12 7.62 -1.44
C ARG A 300 1.77 6.48 -2.23
N THR A 301 2.00 5.37 -1.56
CA THR A 301 2.48 4.12 -2.17
C THR A 301 1.42 3.52 -3.11
N ASP A 302 1.88 2.96 -4.23
CA ASP A 302 1.13 2.17 -5.20
C ASP A 302 0.82 0.78 -4.62
N TYR A 303 -0.13 0.76 -3.69
CA TYR A 303 -0.38 -0.38 -2.81
C TYR A 303 -1.86 -0.82 -2.79
N PRO A 304 -2.17 -2.09 -3.13
CA PRO A 304 -1.28 -3.07 -3.78
C PRO A 304 -0.96 -2.66 -5.23
N GLY A 305 0.22 -3.01 -5.72
CA GLY A 305 0.73 -2.57 -7.03
C GLY A 305 2.24 -2.72 -7.13
N THR A 306 2.90 -1.72 -7.72
CA THR A 306 4.37 -1.69 -7.85
C THR A 306 5.13 -1.27 -6.59
N GLU A 307 4.42 -0.92 -5.50
CA GLU A 307 5.01 -0.36 -4.27
C GLU A 307 5.83 0.94 -4.49
N SER A 308 5.68 1.55 -5.67
CA SER A 308 6.23 2.87 -6.01
C SER A 308 5.44 3.98 -5.33
N MET A 309 6.08 5.05 -4.88
CA MET A 309 5.41 6.17 -4.20
C MET A 309 4.79 7.20 -5.17
N THR A 310 4.05 6.71 -6.17
CA THR A 310 3.69 7.47 -7.37
C THR A 310 2.36 8.22 -7.32
N PHE A 311 1.58 8.13 -6.23
CA PHE A 311 0.24 8.74 -6.13
C PHE A 311 0.27 10.07 -5.34
N PRO A 312 0.17 11.24 -6.00
CA PRO A 312 0.37 12.52 -5.33
C PRO A 312 -0.80 12.99 -4.45
N LEU A 313 -0.43 13.74 -3.40
CA LEU A 313 -1.15 14.92 -2.93
C LEU A 313 -0.14 16.08 -2.89
N THR A 314 -0.31 17.09 -3.75
CA THR A 314 0.43 18.36 -3.64
C THR A 314 -0.45 19.43 -2.98
N VAL A 315 0.01 20.01 -1.87
CA VAL A 315 -0.66 21.12 -1.17
C VAL A 315 0.17 22.38 -1.29
N GLY A 316 -0.36 23.40 -1.98
CA GLY A 316 0.25 24.72 -2.10
C GLY A 316 0.15 25.58 -0.82
N PRO A 317 0.79 26.77 -0.79
CA PRO A 317 0.74 27.68 0.34
C PRO A 317 -0.69 28.04 0.76
N GLY A 318 -1.02 27.84 2.04
CA GLY A 318 -2.35 28.10 2.60
C GLY A 318 -3.45 27.10 2.20
N GLN A 319 -3.15 26.14 1.31
CA GLN A 319 -4.13 25.16 0.84
C GLN A 319 -4.34 24.01 1.82
N THR A 320 -5.46 23.31 1.63
CA THR A 320 -5.77 22.05 2.32
C THR A 320 -6.02 20.92 1.34
N GLY A 321 -5.56 19.73 1.67
CA GLY A 321 -5.83 18.50 0.94
C GLY A 321 -6.33 17.38 1.86
N PHE A 322 -6.63 16.22 1.29
CA PHE A 322 -7.01 15.01 2.02
C PHE A 322 -5.96 13.91 1.82
N LEU A 323 -5.80 13.03 2.80
CA LEU A 323 -5.12 11.74 2.62
C LEU A 323 -6.18 10.63 2.71
N ALA A 324 -6.05 9.61 1.86
CA ALA A 324 -6.85 8.39 1.96
C ALA A 324 -6.55 7.60 3.24
N ASN A 325 -7.60 7.19 3.93
CA ASN A 325 -7.55 6.44 5.19
C ASN A 325 -8.31 5.10 5.08
N PRO A 326 -7.68 3.95 4.77
CA PRO A 326 -8.39 2.68 4.57
C PRO A 326 -9.02 2.13 5.85
N ASP A 327 -10.21 1.55 5.71
CA ASP A 327 -10.77 0.61 6.68
C ASP A 327 -9.99 -0.72 6.62
N GLN A 328 -9.32 -1.08 7.71
CA GLN A 328 -8.41 -2.22 7.79
C GLN A 328 -9.08 -3.56 7.42
N ASN A 329 -10.35 -3.74 7.79
CA ASN A 329 -11.10 -4.98 7.55
C ASN A 329 -11.71 -5.05 6.13
N LYS A 330 -11.69 -3.95 5.36
CA LYS A 330 -12.46 -3.82 4.11
C LYS A 330 -11.62 -3.58 2.85
N TYR A 331 -10.40 -3.05 2.99
CA TYR A 331 -9.54 -2.69 1.85
C TYR A 331 -8.65 -3.85 1.38
N PHE A 332 -7.38 -3.85 1.77
CA PHE A 332 -6.38 -4.80 1.30
C PHE A 332 -5.70 -5.51 2.48
N PHE A 333 -5.52 -6.82 2.35
CA PHE A 333 -4.79 -7.66 3.31
C PHE A 333 -3.51 -8.19 2.64
N TRP A 334 -2.37 -8.02 3.31
CA TRP A 334 -1.09 -8.54 2.87
C TRP A 334 -0.65 -9.66 3.80
N SER A 335 -0.44 -10.86 3.28
CA SER A 335 -0.11 -12.06 4.08
C SER A 335 -1.05 -12.23 5.29
N GLU A 336 -2.36 -12.16 5.04
CA GLU A 336 -3.46 -12.20 6.04
C GLU A 336 -3.49 -11.04 7.07
N ASN A 337 -2.56 -10.08 7.02
CA ASN A 337 -2.54 -8.92 7.91
C ASN A 337 -3.24 -7.71 7.28
N PRO A 338 -3.96 -6.89 8.07
CA PRO A 338 -4.55 -5.63 7.59
C PRO A 338 -3.48 -4.62 7.19
N THR A 339 -3.84 -3.68 6.32
CA THR A 339 -2.88 -2.70 5.77
C THR A 339 -3.31 -1.25 6.00
N SER A 340 -2.36 -0.33 5.86
CA SER A 340 -2.56 1.12 6.03
C SER A 340 -2.08 1.88 4.80
N ALA A 341 -2.61 3.08 4.57
CA ALA A 341 -2.12 3.95 3.52
C ALA A 341 -0.80 4.59 3.96
N HIS A 342 0.25 4.32 3.19
CA HIS A 342 1.62 4.77 3.43
C HIS A 342 1.95 5.95 2.50
N TYR A 343 2.59 6.99 3.04
CA TYR A 343 2.93 8.22 2.33
C TYR A 343 4.36 8.68 2.62
N TYR A 344 5.07 9.08 1.56
CA TYR A 344 6.39 9.70 1.63
C TYR A 344 6.25 11.22 1.63
N VAL A 345 6.91 11.88 2.59
CA VAL A 345 6.72 13.30 2.88
C VAL A 345 7.98 14.08 2.50
N ASN A 346 7.92 14.75 1.35
CA ASN A 346 9.06 15.43 0.72
C ASN A 346 9.31 16.83 1.30
N LYS A 347 10.53 17.35 1.12
CA LYS A 347 10.91 18.72 1.52
C LYS A 347 10.09 19.80 0.79
N GLN A 348 9.95 20.98 1.40
CA GLN A 348 9.09 22.03 0.86
C GLN A 348 9.65 22.66 -0.43
N GLY A 349 8.84 22.63 -1.50
CA GLY A 349 9.20 23.10 -2.84
C GLY A 349 9.79 22.05 -3.79
N VAL A 350 9.87 20.78 -3.41
CA VAL A 350 10.07 19.69 -4.39
C VAL A 350 8.81 19.58 -5.26
N SER A 351 8.95 19.48 -6.58
CA SER A 351 7.79 19.42 -7.49
C SER A 351 7.06 18.07 -7.40
N GLU A 352 5.80 18.00 -7.80
CA GLU A 352 5.03 16.74 -7.81
C GLU A 352 5.71 15.63 -8.65
N SER A 353 6.20 15.98 -9.84
CA SER A 353 6.91 15.06 -10.73
C SER A 353 8.28 14.61 -10.20
N ASP A 354 8.95 15.42 -9.37
CA ASP A 354 10.22 15.04 -8.74
C ASP A 354 10.01 14.31 -7.41
N ALA A 355 8.92 14.59 -6.71
CA ALA A 355 8.56 14.03 -5.41
C ALA A 355 7.89 12.66 -5.53
N CYS A 356 7.03 12.47 -6.52
CA CYS A 356 6.18 11.28 -6.67
C CYS A 356 6.65 10.40 -7.84
N THR A 357 7.96 10.13 -7.89
CA THR A 357 8.64 9.13 -8.74
C THR A 357 9.82 8.50 -7.99
N TRP A 358 10.27 7.31 -8.39
CA TRP A 358 11.46 6.67 -7.80
C TRP A 358 12.70 7.58 -7.90
N ALA A 359 13.52 7.60 -6.84
CA ALA A 359 14.67 8.48 -6.72
C ALA A 359 15.96 7.73 -6.36
N LYS A 360 17.11 8.39 -6.48
CA LYS A 360 18.43 7.78 -6.23
C LYS A 360 18.87 7.94 -4.76
N PRO A 361 19.73 7.05 -4.23
CA PRO A 361 20.31 7.23 -2.90
C PRO A 361 20.94 8.62 -2.75
N GLY A 362 20.45 9.40 -1.79
CA GLY A 362 20.89 10.79 -1.55
C GLY A 362 20.00 11.90 -2.15
N ASP A 363 18.98 11.57 -2.96
CA ASP A 363 18.13 12.59 -3.64
C ASP A 363 17.16 13.36 -2.72
N ASP A 364 17.05 13.01 -1.42
CA ASP A 364 16.16 13.62 -0.41
C ASP A 364 14.65 13.65 -0.78
N ARG A 365 14.22 12.86 -1.78
CA ARG A 365 12.86 12.87 -2.36
C ARG A 365 12.36 11.45 -2.67
N GLY A 366 11.06 11.33 -2.93
CA GLY A 366 10.42 10.07 -3.30
C GLY A 366 10.58 8.99 -2.24
N ASN A 367 11.03 7.80 -2.63
CA ASN A 367 11.33 6.72 -1.68
C ASN A 367 12.47 7.09 -0.70
N TRP A 368 13.26 8.14 -0.99
CA TRP A 368 14.27 8.74 -0.11
C TRP A 368 13.82 10.09 0.49
N ALA A 369 12.51 10.37 0.55
CA ALA A 369 11.98 11.53 1.28
C ALA A 369 12.27 11.43 2.80
N PRO A 370 12.41 12.53 3.55
CA PRO A 370 12.88 12.46 4.94
C PRO A 370 11.94 11.74 5.93
N ALA A 371 10.62 11.89 5.74
CA ALA A 371 9.62 11.38 6.68
C ALA A 371 8.55 10.52 6.00
N ILE A 372 7.91 9.66 6.78
CA ILE A 372 6.80 8.79 6.38
C ILE A 372 5.59 9.06 7.25
N ILE A 373 4.41 9.11 6.63
CA ILE A 373 3.11 9.09 7.30
C ILE A 373 2.40 7.77 6.98
N GLY A 374 1.87 7.11 8.00
CA GLY A 374 0.93 5.99 7.85
C GLY A 374 -0.46 6.39 8.37
N THR A 375 -1.55 5.92 7.75
CA THR A 375 -2.90 6.11 8.28
C THR A 375 -3.86 4.97 7.91
N SER A 376 -4.74 4.61 8.84
CA SER A 376 -5.78 3.58 8.68
C SER A 376 -6.83 3.66 9.79
N TRP A 377 -8.05 3.23 9.50
CA TRP A 377 -9.10 2.98 10.50
C TRP A 377 -9.11 1.51 10.91
N ASP A 378 -8.88 1.22 12.18
CA ASP A 378 -8.97 -0.14 12.74
C ASP A 378 -10.43 -0.47 13.08
N ASP A 379 -11.16 -1.05 12.13
CA ASP A 379 -12.46 -1.69 12.30
C ASP A 379 -12.37 -3.21 12.56
N ILE A 380 -11.24 -3.67 13.10
CA ILE A 380 -11.01 -5.07 13.49
C ILE A 380 -11.02 -5.19 15.03
N ASN A 381 -10.29 -4.32 15.74
CA ASN A 381 -10.06 -4.43 17.18
C ASN A 381 -10.62 -3.23 17.96
N MET A 382 -10.19 -2.01 17.62
CA MET A 382 -10.38 -0.84 18.47
C MET A 382 -11.52 0.09 18.04
N ASN A 383 -11.98 0.05 16.78
CA ASN A 383 -12.87 1.05 16.19
C ASN A 383 -12.30 2.47 16.39
N GLN A 384 -11.03 2.63 16.01
CA GLN A 384 -10.29 3.88 16.15
C GLN A 384 -9.41 4.14 14.91
N GLY A 385 -9.30 5.41 14.54
CA GLY A 385 -8.41 5.86 13.47
C GLY A 385 -7.00 6.03 14.00
N PHE A 386 -6.02 5.44 13.33
CA PHE A 386 -4.61 5.59 13.65
C PHE A 386 -3.92 6.41 12.58
N SER A 387 -3.00 7.29 12.97
CA SER A 387 -2.08 7.93 12.02
C SER A 387 -0.73 8.15 12.67
N SER A 388 0.32 7.67 12.00
CA SER A 388 1.70 7.76 12.47
C SER A 388 2.51 8.75 11.64
N LEU A 389 3.55 9.31 12.27
CA LEU A 389 4.60 10.09 11.62
C LEU A 389 5.94 9.59 12.15
N LYS A 390 6.81 9.13 11.25
CA LYS A 390 8.14 8.62 11.57
C LYS A 390 9.19 9.11 10.58
N GLN A 391 10.46 8.93 10.94
CA GLN A 391 11.56 9.05 10.00
C GLN A 391 11.43 7.97 8.92
N ASN A 392 11.83 8.28 7.68
CA ASN A 392 12.00 7.26 6.66
C ASN A 392 13.19 6.35 7.01
N GLU A 393 12.98 5.05 7.17
CA GLU A 393 14.08 4.11 7.46
C GLU A 393 15.17 4.11 6.38
N LEU A 394 14.83 4.44 5.14
CA LEU A 394 15.79 4.55 4.04
C LEU A 394 16.66 5.82 4.13
N ARG A 395 16.24 6.86 4.86
CA ARG A 395 16.98 8.13 5.05
C ARG A 395 16.97 8.62 6.50
N LYS A 396 17.48 7.78 7.41
CA LYS A 396 17.65 8.14 8.83
C LYS A 396 18.61 9.32 9.06
N ASP A 397 19.41 9.70 8.05
CA ASP A 397 20.43 10.76 8.08
C ASP A 397 19.89 12.18 7.91
N VAL A 398 18.82 12.40 7.12
CA VAL A 398 18.31 13.73 6.76
C VAL A 398 17.03 14.12 7.50
N SER A 399 17.00 15.33 8.06
CA SER A 399 15.82 15.94 8.65
C SER A 399 14.87 16.54 7.60
N LEU A 400 13.59 16.67 7.98
CA LEU A 400 12.59 17.40 7.20
C LEU A 400 12.73 18.91 7.46
N ASP A 401 12.50 19.75 6.43
CA ASP A 401 12.75 21.19 6.49
C ASP A 401 11.54 22.03 6.93
N TYR A 402 10.56 21.39 7.56
CA TYR A 402 9.39 21.98 8.22
C TYR A 402 8.86 21.06 9.33
N SER A 403 8.11 21.63 10.28
CA SER A 403 7.42 20.91 11.34
C SER A 403 6.07 20.37 10.89
N ILE A 404 5.66 19.26 11.49
CA ILE A 404 4.36 18.61 11.23
C ILE A 404 3.67 18.38 12.56
N THR A 405 2.44 18.86 12.73
CA THR A 405 1.63 18.66 13.95
C THR A 405 0.31 17.98 13.62
N PHE A 406 0.01 16.86 14.28
CA PHE A 406 -1.27 16.15 14.21
C PHE A 406 -2.22 16.68 15.30
N THR A 407 -3.37 17.22 14.91
CA THR A 407 -4.31 17.92 15.81
C THR A 407 -5.77 17.80 15.34
N GLY A 408 -6.74 18.19 16.18
CA GLY A 408 -8.19 18.07 15.93
C GLY A 408 -8.94 17.62 17.19
N ASP A 409 -10.24 17.92 17.29
CA ASP A 409 -11.02 17.73 18.52
C ASP A 409 -11.14 16.26 18.95
N GLY A 410 -11.11 15.34 17.97
CA GLY A 410 -11.09 13.89 18.19
C GLY A 410 -9.72 13.28 18.47
N VAL A 411 -8.63 14.06 18.38
CA VAL A 411 -7.26 13.53 18.36
C VAL A 411 -6.74 13.29 19.78
N THR A 412 -6.61 12.00 20.10
CA THR A 412 -5.96 11.47 21.30
C THR A 412 -4.47 11.25 21.05
N SER A 413 -3.64 11.55 22.05
CA SER A 413 -2.17 11.46 21.96
C SER A 413 -1.61 12.19 20.72
N PRO A 414 -1.66 13.54 20.65
CA PRO A 414 -1.12 14.29 19.53
C PRO A 414 0.32 13.89 19.17
N CYS A 415 0.64 13.92 17.88
CA CYS A 415 1.94 13.53 17.34
C CYS A 415 2.57 14.74 16.62
N LYS A 416 3.85 15.02 16.87
CA LYS A 416 4.54 16.16 16.25
C LYS A 416 5.97 15.82 15.85
N TYR A 417 6.39 16.30 14.68
CA TYR A 417 7.80 16.54 14.36
C TYR A 417 8.13 18.03 14.55
N LYS A 418 9.26 18.31 15.20
CA LYS A 418 9.80 19.66 15.47
C LYS A 418 11.08 19.89 14.66
N LYS A 419 10.98 20.65 13.57
CA LYS A 419 12.10 21.15 12.74
C LYS A 419 13.17 21.84 13.60
N SER A 420 12.74 22.69 14.52
CA SER A 420 13.60 23.55 15.35
C SER A 420 14.46 22.79 16.37
N SER A 421 14.13 21.54 16.71
CA SER A 421 14.94 20.68 17.60
C SER A 421 15.33 19.31 17.03
N ASP A 422 14.87 18.97 15.82
CA ASP A 422 15.04 17.66 15.17
C ASP A 422 14.56 16.49 16.06
N GLN A 423 13.31 16.62 16.51
CA GLN A 423 12.64 15.71 17.45
C GLN A 423 11.27 15.27 16.95
N TYR A 424 10.92 14.01 17.24
CA TYR A 424 9.54 13.55 17.24
C TYR A 424 8.99 13.60 18.68
N CYS A 425 7.68 13.80 18.83
CA CYS A 425 7.01 13.95 20.12
C CYS A 425 5.66 13.24 20.15
N GLN A 426 5.35 12.59 21.27
CA GLN A 426 4.04 12.04 21.61
C GLN A 426 3.45 12.85 22.78
N ALA A 427 2.42 13.65 22.51
CA ALA A 427 2.00 14.75 23.37
C ALA A 427 3.21 15.63 23.78
N ASP A 428 3.53 15.70 25.07
CA ASP A 428 4.64 16.50 25.60
C ASP A 428 5.99 15.75 25.60
N ASP A 429 5.99 14.42 25.53
CA ASP A 429 7.21 13.61 25.54
C ASP A 429 7.92 13.63 24.18
N CYS A 430 9.16 14.10 24.12
CA CYS A 430 9.95 14.24 22.89
C CYS A 430 11.29 13.51 22.95
N TRP A 431 11.75 13.01 21.80
CA TRP A 431 13.05 12.36 21.61
C TRP A 431 13.68 12.83 20.29
N SER A 432 15.02 12.86 20.22
CA SER A 432 15.70 13.28 18.99
C SER A 432 15.84 12.13 18.00
N ARG A 433 15.58 12.43 16.72
CA ARG A 433 15.89 11.55 15.59
C ARG A 433 17.34 11.04 15.62
N LYS A 434 18.28 11.84 16.13
CA LYS A 434 19.70 11.45 16.21
C LYS A 434 19.98 10.37 17.28
N THR A 435 19.16 10.29 18.33
CA THR A 435 19.34 9.32 19.43
C THR A 435 18.42 8.11 19.31
N ASP A 436 17.27 8.29 18.67
CA ASP A 436 16.20 7.29 18.56
C ASP A 436 15.53 7.47 17.16
N PRO A 437 16.22 7.10 16.06
CA PRO A 437 15.81 7.42 14.69
C PRO A 437 14.59 6.65 14.22
N ASP A 438 14.36 5.47 14.78
CA ASP A 438 13.33 4.53 14.33
C ASP A 438 11.99 4.74 15.05
N ARG A 439 12.00 5.52 16.12
CA ARG A 439 10.80 5.88 16.88
C ARG A 439 10.08 7.08 16.25
N GLY A 440 8.99 6.78 15.55
CA GLY A 440 7.95 7.77 15.24
C GLY A 440 6.97 7.99 16.40
N CYS A 441 6.00 8.87 16.18
CA CYS A 441 4.82 9.02 17.03
C CYS A 441 3.55 8.58 16.29
N THR A 442 2.50 8.24 17.04
CA THR A 442 1.20 7.83 16.50
C THR A 442 0.07 8.54 17.24
N ALA A 443 -0.78 9.25 16.51
CA ALA A 443 -2.02 9.79 17.04
C ALA A 443 -3.18 8.81 16.82
N GLY A 444 -4.08 8.73 17.79
CA GLY A 444 -5.37 8.05 17.66
C GLY A 444 -6.49 9.07 17.48
N THR A 445 -7.49 8.78 16.65
CA THR A 445 -8.62 9.68 16.35
C THR A 445 -9.93 8.90 16.47
N LYS A 446 -10.95 9.51 17.08
CA LYS A 446 -12.27 8.89 17.30
C LYS A 446 -13.10 8.80 16.02
N GLU A 447 -14.19 8.02 16.07
CA GLU A 447 -15.17 7.93 14.99
C GLU A 447 -15.88 9.26 14.75
N GLY A 448 -16.07 9.62 13.47
CA GLY A 448 -16.74 10.84 13.01
C GLY A 448 -15.83 12.07 12.97
N ASP A 449 -14.72 12.05 13.70
CA ASP A 449 -13.79 13.17 13.82
C ASP A 449 -12.82 13.29 12.63
N THR A 450 -12.14 14.44 12.56
CA THR A 450 -11.12 14.73 11.53
C THR A 450 -9.76 14.94 12.18
N LEU A 451 -8.76 14.19 11.72
CA LEU A 451 -7.35 14.48 11.95
C LEU A 451 -6.91 15.59 11.00
N LEU A 452 -6.35 16.67 11.56
CA LEU A 452 -5.69 17.74 10.83
C LEU A 452 -4.17 17.64 11.00
N ILE A 453 -3.48 17.45 9.88
CA ILE A 453 -2.02 17.44 9.76
C ILE A 453 -1.58 18.84 9.32
N VAL A 454 -1.03 19.61 10.24
CA VAL A 454 -0.55 20.98 9.99
C VAL A 454 0.93 20.98 9.65
N LEU A 455 1.29 21.54 8.49
CA LEU A 455 2.68 21.77 8.07
C LEU A 455 3.06 23.23 8.36
N SER A 456 4.15 23.49 9.09
CA SER A 456 4.54 24.84 9.55
C SER A 456 6.04 24.99 9.81
N ASP A 457 6.55 26.22 9.86
CA ASP A 457 7.99 26.53 9.94
C ASP A 457 8.59 26.57 11.37
N ASP A 458 7.80 26.23 12.41
CA ASP A 458 8.09 26.40 13.84
C ASP A 458 9.01 25.33 14.47
#